data_AF-A0A636P9L9-F1
#
_entry.id   AF-A0A636P9L9-F1
#
_cell.length_a   1.000
_cell.length_b   1.000
_cell.length_c   1.000
_cell.angle_alpha   90.00
_cell.angle_beta   90.00
_cell.angle_gamma   90.00
#
_symmetry.space_group_name_H-M   'P 1'
#
loop_
_entity.id
_entity.type
_entity.pdbx_description
1 polymer ?
#
loop_
_entity_poly.entity_id
_entity_poly.type
_entity_poly.pdbx_seq_one_letter_code
_entity_poly.pdbx_strand_id
1 'polypeptide(L)'
;MRSKAMHVLLSISLLMLLSGCAKQQIVREAVKVKNPPIPANLLIDCVVPEVPEQMTFGGSVQLNVALLLSIENCNGQLEAIREIESSRQGQIAQPQ
;
A
#
# COMPACT_ATOMS: atom_id res chain seq x y z
N MET A 1 61.18 -8.05 -31.26
CA MET A 1 60.27 -6.94 -30.87
C MET A 1 58.83 -7.11 -31.36
N ARG A 2 58.57 -7.71 -32.54
CA ARG A 2 57.21 -7.94 -33.10
C ARG A 2 56.25 -8.79 -32.27
N SER A 3 56.71 -9.88 -31.64
CA SER A 3 55.83 -10.77 -30.84
C SER A 3 55.29 -10.10 -29.57
N LYS A 4 56.09 -9.24 -28.92
CA LYS A 4 55.65 -8.49 -27.73
C LYS A 4 54.54 -7.49 -28.05
N ALA A 5 54.65 -6.80 -29.19
CA ALA A 5 53.63 -5.85 -29.64
C ALA A 5 52.29 -6.55 -30.00
N MET A 6 52.36 -7.73 -30.61
CA MET A 6 51.17 -8.52 -30.94
C MET A 6 50.43 -9.01 -29.68
N HIS A 7 51.15 -9.44 -28.64
CA HIS A 7 50.53 -9.80 -27.36
C HIS A 7 49.92 -8.61 -26.64
N VAL A 8 50.54 -7.42 -26.70
CA VAL A 8 50.01 -6.19 -26.12
C VAL A 8 48.72 -5.75 -26.83
N LEU A 9 48.68 -5.80 -28.16
CA LEU A 9 47.47 -5.46 -28.91
C LEU A 9 46.34 -6.46 -28.68
N LEU A 10 46.67 -7.75 -28.57
CA LEU A 10 45.71 -8.81 -28.27
C LEU A 10 45.11 -8.67 -26.86
N SER A 11 45.94 -8.36 -25.86
CA SER A 11 45.46 -8.17 -24.49
C SER A 11 44.60 -6.93 -24.34
N ILE A 12 44.95 -5.81 -24.99
CA ILE A 12 44.15 -4.58 -24.99
C ILE A 12 42.80 -4.79 -25.66
N SER A 13 42.78 -5.47 -26.82
CA SER A 13 41.53 -5.80 -27.52
C SER A 13 40.60 -6.67 -26.66
N LEU A 14 41.17 -7.68 -25.98
CA LEU A 14 40.41 -8.57 -25.10
C LEU A 14 39.80 -7.82 -23.91
N LEU A 15 40.55 -6.92 -23.28
CA LEU A 15 40.07 -6.10 -22.16
C LEU A 15 38.87 -5.20 -22.55
N MET A 16 38.88 -4.63 -23.75
CA MET A 16 37.79 -3.80 -24.27
C MET A 16 36.54 -4.61 -24.60
N LEU A 17 36.69 -5.86 -25.05
CA LEU A 17 35.56 -6.76 -25.30
C LEU A 17 34.90 -7.24 -23.99
N LEU A 18 35.67 -7.40 -22.91
CA LEU A 18 35.14 -7.83 -21.62
C LEU A 18 34.35 -6.73 -20.88
N SER A 19 34.66 -5.44 -21.09
CA SER A 19 33.93 -4.34 -20.45
C SER A 19 32.55 -4.07 -21.07
N GLY A 20 32.31 -4.52 -22.31
CA GLY A 20 31.02 -4.39 -23.00
C GLY A 20 29.92 -5.33 -22.49
N CYS A 21 30.26 -6.38 -21.75
CA CYS A 21 29.30 -7.30 -21.12
C CYS A 21 28.83 -6.84 -19.73
N ALA A 22 29.21 -5.62 -19.30
CA ALA A 22 28.61 -5.01 -18.12
C ALA A 22 27.13 -4.78 -18.41
N LYS A 23 26.29 -5.69 -17.93
CA LYS A 23 24.83 -5.60 -17.96
C LYS A 23 24.47 -4.20 -17.49
N GLN A 24 23.92 -3.37 -18.39
CA GLN A 24 23.38 -2.07 -17.99
C GLN A 24 22.44 -2.36 -16.83
N GLN A 25 22.84 -1.91 -15.64
CA GLN A 25 21.97 -1.96 -14.50
C GLN A 25 20.89 -0.95 -14.86
N ILE A 26 19.80 -1.43 -15.45
CA ILE A 26 18.56 -0.68 -15.54
C ILE A 26 18.20 -0.48 -14.09
N VAL A 27 18.65 0.64 -13.54
CA VAL A 27 18.18 1.17 -12.27
C VAL A 27 16.73 1.50 -12.59
N ARG A 28 15.86 0.49 -12.40
CA ARG A 28 14.45 0.72 -12.23
C ARG A 28 14.39 1.49 -10.93
N GLU A 29 14.54 2.80 -11.02
CA GLU A 29 14.17 3.70 -9.95
C GLU A 29 12.73 3.30 -9.65
N ALA A 30 12.55 2.63 -8.51
CA ALA A 30 11.26 2.09 -8.14
C ALA A 30 10.38 3.32 -7.99
N VAL A 31 9.60 3.61 -9.04
CA VAL A 31 8.66 4.72 -9.04
C VAL A 31 7.77 4.46 -7.85
N LYS A 32 7.96 5.26 -6.79
CA LYS A 32 7.17 5.16 -5.58
C LYS A 32 5.76 5.59 -5.96
N VAL A 33 4.94 4.63 -6.39
CA VAL A 33 3.54 4.88 -6.71
C VAL A 33 2.89 5.35 -5.41
N LYS A 34 2.35 6.57 -5.43
CA LYS A 34 1.59 7.09 -4.30
C LYS A 34 0.36 6.19 -4.13
N ASN A 35 0.18 5.62 -2.93
CA ASN A 35 -1.00 4.83 -2.65
C ASN A 35 -2.27 5.66 -2.89
N PRO A 36 -3.32 5.08 -3.50
CA PRO A 36 -4.59 5.78 -3.70
C PRO A 36 -5.17 6.18 -2.34
N PRO A 37 -5.85 7.33 -2.21
CA PRO A 37 -6.44 7.76 -0.93
C PRO A 37 -7.47 6.74 -0.42
N ILE A 38 -7.71 6.74 0.90
CA ILE A 38 -8.80 5.96 1.49
C ILE A 38 -10.12 6.49 0.92
N PRO A 39 -11.07 5.61 0.53
CA PRO A 39 -12.40 6.00 0.09
C PRO A 39 -13.09 6.93 1.11
N ALA A 40 -13.64 8.05 0.63
CA ALA A 40 -14.21 9.08 1.50
C ALA A 40 -15.36 8.57 2.39
N ASN A 41 -16.10 7.55 1.94
CA ASN A 41 -17.17 6.91 2.70
C ASN A 41 -16.68 6.12 3.91
N LEU A 42 -15.40 5.80 4.02
CA LEU A 42 -14.79 5.19 5.20
C LEU A 42 -14.29 6.23 6.20
N LEU A 43 -14.18 7.49 5.77
CA LEU A 43 -13.66 8.61 6.57
C LEU A 43 -14.78 9.47 7.15
N ILE A 44 -16.04 9.05 7.02
CA ILE A 44 -17.16 9.74 7.65
C ILE A 44 -17.15 9.47 9.15
N ASP A 45 -17.61 10.45 9.92
CA ASP A 45 -17.74 10.28 11.37
C ASP A 45 -18.79 9.20 11.70
N CYS A 46 -18.57 8.50 12.81
CA CYS A 46 -19.54 7.53 13.30
C CYS A 46 -20.81 8.25 13.79
N VAL A 47 -21.96 7.85 13.26
CA VAL A 47 -23.25 8.51 13.54
C VAL A 47 -23.69 8.22 14.97
N VAL A 48 -23.87 9.24 15.79
CA VAL A 48 -24.45 9.05 17.13
C VAL A 48 -25.97 9.26 17.03
N PRO A 49 -26.80 8.24 17.33
CA PRO A 49 -28.25 8.41 17.37
C PRO A 49 -28.67 9.47 18.40
N GLU A 50 -29.71 10.21 18.10
CA GLU A 50 -30.26 11.21 19.02
C GLU A 50 -30.86 10.54 20.26
N VAL A 51 -30.51 11.06 21.43
CA VAL A 51 -31.09 10.63 22.70
C VAL A 51 -32.31 11.51 22.97
N PRO A 52 -33.52 10.94 23.08
CA PRO A 52 -34.72 11.74 23.30
C PRO A 52 -34.74 12.28 24.74
N GLU A 53 -35.32 13.48 24.90
CA GLU A 53 -35.47 14.14 26.20
C GLU A 53 -36.34 13.33 27.17
N GLN A 54 -37.36 12.63 26.65
CA GLN A 54 -38.21 11.72 27.42
C GLN A 54 -38.08 10.29 26.91
N MET A 55 -37.70 9.38 27.81
CA MET A 55 -37.44 7.99 27.48
C MET A 55 -38.57 7.08 27.96
N THR A 56 -39.28 6.46 27.02
CA THR A 56 -40.13 5.29 27.33
C THR A 56 -39.30 4.01 27.29
N PHE A 57 -39.77 2.95 27.94
CA PHE A 57 -39.10 1.64 27.85
C PHE A 57 -38.98 1.14 26.40
N GLY A 58 -40.04 1.29 25.60
CA GLY A 58 -39.99 0.94 24.17
C GLY A 58 -38.97 1.79 23.40
N GLY A 59 -38.91 3.08 23.69
CA GLY A 59 -37.92 3.99 23.12
C GLY A 59 -36.49 3.62 23.50
N SER A 60 -36.23 3.18 24.74
CA SER A 60 -34.89 2.77 25.14
C SER A 60 -34.44 1.53 24.39
N VAL A 61 -35.34 0.59 24.10
CA VAL A 61 -35.01 -0.60 23.29
C VAL A 61 -34.63 -0.17 21.87
N GLN A 62 -35.42 0.71 21.24
CA GLN A 62 -35.14 1.20 19.88
C GLN A 62 -33.81 1.97 19.82
N LEU A 63 -33.54 2.82 20.81
CA LEU A 63 -32.28 3.56 20.90
C LEU A 63 -31.08 2.62 21.04
N ASN A 64 -31.18 1.56 21.86
CA ASN A 64 -30.11 0.57 21.97
C ASN A 64 -29.85 -0.16 20.65
N VAL A 65 -30.90 -0.51 19.90
CA VAL A 65 -30.74 -1.09 18.55
C VAL A 65 -30.03 -0.12 17.61
N ALA A 66 -30.44 1.15 17.58
CA ALA A 66 -29.80 2.16 16.74
C ALA A 66 -28.31 2.38 17.10
N LEU A 67 -27.99 2.37 18.40
CA LEU A 67 -26.62 2.45 18.89
C LEU A 67 -25.77 1.27 18.45
N LEU A 68 -26.30 0.05 18.60
CA LEU A 68 -25.58 -1.17 18.20
C LEU A 68 -25.31 -1.20 16.69
N LEU A 69 -26.30 -0.81 15.87
CA LEU A 69 -26.13 -0.71 14.41
C LEU A 69 -25.09 0.35 14.03
N SER A 70 -25.08 1.50 14.71
CA SER A 70 -24.05 2.52 14.49
C SER A 70 -22.65 2.01 14.82
N ILE A 71 -22.50 1.33 15.96
CA ILE A 71 -21.22 0.74 16.39
C ILE A 71 -20.75 -0.32 15.39
N GLU A 72 -21.65 -1.19 14.94
CA GLU A 72 -21.34 -2.21 13.93
C GLU A 72 -20.81 -1.57 12.64
N ASN A 73 -21.52 -0.58 12.11
CA ASN A 73 -21.12 0.14 10.91
C ASN A 73 -19.78 0.89 11.10
N CYS A 74 -19.58 1.53 12.25
CA CYS A 74 -18.34 2.23 12.59
C CYS A 74 -17.14 1.26 12.65
N ASN A 75 -17.32 0.11 13.30
CA ASN A 75 -16.29 -0.93 13.38
C ASN A 75 -15.97 -1.51 12.00
N GLY A 76 -16.98 -1.72 11.15
CA GLY A 76 -16.79 -2.16 9.77
C GLY A 76 -15.96 -1.17 8.94
N GLN A 77 -16.21 0.14 9.09
CA GLN A 77 -15.40 1.17 8.43
C GLN A 77 -13.94 1.15 8.91
N LEU A 78 -13.72 1.06 10.22
CA LEU A 78 -12.38 0.99 10.81
C LEU A 78 -11.62 -0.25 10.34
N GLU A 79 -12.31 -1.39 10.23
CA GLU A 79 -11.70 -2.62 9.73
C GLU A 79 -11.30 -2.50 8.27
N ALA A 80 -12.16 -1.97 7.41
CA ALA A 80 -11.83 -1.70 6.01
C ALA A 80 -10.61 -0.77 5.86
N ILE A 81 -10.51 0.26 6.72
CA ILE A 81 -9.32 1.13 6.76
C ILE A 81 -8.08 0.34 7.15
N ARG A 82 -8.15 -0.51 8.18
CA ARG A 82 -7.03 -1.34 8.62
C ARG A 82 -6.57 -2.29 7.52
N GLU A 83 -7.49 -2.93 6.81
CA GLU A 83 -7.17 -3.81 5.68
C GLU A 83 -6.43 -3.03 4.58
N ILE A 84 -6.92 -1.84 4.20
CA ILE A 84 -6.26 -0.97 3.21
C ILE A 84 -4.83 -0.63 3.65
N GLU A 85 -4.65 -0.20 4.90
CA GLU A 85 -3.33 0.16 5.41
C GLU A 85 -2.41 -1.05 5.58
N SER A 86 -2.95 -2.21 5.95
CA SER A 86 -2.21 -3.47 6.05
C SER A 86 -1.72 -3.95 4.67
N SER A 87 -2.57 -3.84 3.64
CA SER A 87 -2.16 -4.09 2.25
C SER A 87 -1.06 -3.15 1.78
N ARG A 88 -1.10 -1.87 2.16
CA ARG A 88 -0.03 -0.89 1.84
C ARG A 88 1.29 -1.20 2.54
N GLN A 89 1.22 -1.82 3.73
CA GLN A 89 2.39 -2.26 4.49
C GLN A 89 2.91 -3.64 4.03
N GLY A 90 2.23 -4.28 3.05
CA GLY A 90 2.61 -5.60 2.54
C GLY A 90 2.33 -6.75 3.51
N GLN A 91 1.50 -6.54 4.52
CA GLN A 91 1.10 -7.56 5.50
C GLN A 91 0.01 -8.49 4.94
N ILE A 92 -0.84 -7.97 4.06
CA ILE A 92 -1.92 -8.71 3.37
C ILE A 92 -1.77 -8.46 1.87
N ALA A 93 -2.06 -9.47 1.04
CA ALA A 93 -2.12 -9.29 -0.40
C ALA A 93 -3.18 -8.24 -0.77
N GLN A 94 -2.85 -7.31 -1.68
CA GLN A 94 -3.84 -6.37 -2.19
C GLN A 94 -4.96 -7.16 -2.88
N PRO A 95 -6.25 -6.90 -2.58
CA PRO A 95 -7.33 -7.42 -3.40
C PRO A 95 -7.13 -6.91 -4.83
N GLN A 96 -7.23 -7.83 -5.80
CA GLN A 96 -7.06 -7.51 -7.22
C GLN A 96 -8.21 -6.65 -7.75
#